data_AF-A0A0A0FJA2-F1
#
_entry.id   AF-A0A0A0FJA2-F1
#
_cell.length_a   1.000
_cell.length_b   1.000
_cell.length_c   1.000
_cell.angle_alpha   90.00
_cell.angle_beta   90.00
_cell.angle_gamma   90.00
#
_symmetry.space_group_name_H-M   'P 1'
#
loop_
_entity.id
_entity.type
_entity.pdbx_description
1 polymer ?
#
loop_
_entity_poly.entity_id
_entity_poly.type
_entity_poly.pdbx_seq_one_letter_code
_entity_poly.pdbx_strand_id
1 'polypeptide(L)'
;MAEWCRNRFEITGKSVCLDVLIQWIEGNDASRYRHAIQQSILLFLAGCAGILKPVRTETYPPYPGLVSHGAGSTTVASQAWEVAEHEQPQLCLIRDTQPGERAMASASVGSPGPVVKIV
;
A
#
# COMPACT_ATOMS: atom_id res chain seq x y z
N MET A 1 29.73 9.78 -12.25
CA MET A 1 28.31 9.43 -12.41
C MET A 1 28.21 7.93 -12.31
N ALA A 2 27.21 7.38 -11.61
CA ALA A 2 26.96 5.94 -11.67
C ALA A 2 26.57 5.57 -13.10
N GLU A 3 27.04 4.44 -13.63
CA GLU A 3 26.55 3.86 -14.88
C GLU A 3 25.15 3.30 -14.61
N TRP A 4 24.13 3.81 -15.30
CA TRP A 4 22.75 3.34 -15.15
C TRP A 4 22.47 2.19 -16.11
N CYS A 5 21.70 1.20 -15.66
CA CYS A 5 21.27 0.09 -16.51
C CYS A 5 20.28 0.54 -17.58
N ARG A 6 20.42 0.01 -18.80
CA ARG A 6 19.43 0.14 -19.89
C ARG A 6 18.54 -1.09 -19.92
N ASN A 7 17.41 -1.04 -19.22
CA ASN A 7 16.42 -2.11 -19.21
C ASN A 7 15.49 -2.00 -20.43
N ARG A 8 15.14 -3.12 -21.07
CA ARG A 8 14.20 -3.16 -22.19
C ARG A 8 13.12 -4.19 -21.94
N PHE A 9 11.86 -3.78 -22.04
CA PHE A 9 10.72 -4.68 -21.83
C PHE A 9 9.84 -4.74 -23.08
N GLU A 10 9.47 -5.95 -23.47
CA GLU A 10 8.50 -6.24 -24.52
C GLU A 10 7.39 -7.08 -23.90
N ILE A 11 6.21 -6.46 -23.73
CA ILE A 11 5.11 -7.03 -22.97
C ILE A 11 3.92 -7.23 -23.90
N THR A 12 3.38 -8.45 -23.91
CA THR A 12 2.24 -8.86 -24.74
C THR A 12 1.09 -9.33 -23.85
N GLY A 13 -0.14 -8.93 -24.15
CA GLY A 13 -1.28 -9.33 -23.34
C GLY A 13 -2.63 -8.89 -23.92
N LYS A 14 -3.70 -9.12 -23.16
CA LYS A 14 -5.03 -8.59 -23.50
C LYS A 14 -4.98 -7.07 -23.46
N SER A 15 -5.64 -6.41 -24.43
CA SER A 15 -5.63 -4.94 -24.56
C SER A 15 -5.97 -4.23 -23.24
N VAL A 16 -7.04 -4.65 -22.56
CA VAL A 16 -7.47 -4.07 -21.28
C VAL A 16 -6.38 -4.15 -20.19
N CYS A 17 -5.61 -5.24 -20.16
CA CYS A 17 -4.52 -5.38 -19.19
C CYS A 17 -3.32 -4.49 -19.54
N LEU A 18 -3.08 -4.30 -20.84
CA LEU A 18 -2.03 -3.39 -21.31
C LEU A 18 -2.39 -1.93 -21.07
N ASP A 19 -3.67 -1.55 -21.17
CA ASP A 19 -4.13 -0.20 -20.85
C ASP A 19 -3.90 0.13 -19.37
N VAL A 20 -4.22 -0.81 -18.47
CA VAL A 20 -3.92 -0.68 -17.02
C VAL A 20 -2.41 -0.59 -16.77
N LEU A 21 -1.62 -1.41 -17.47
CA LEU A 21 -0.17 -1.39 -17.36
C LEU A 21 0.43 -0.05 -17.85
N ILE A 22 -0.07 0.49 -18.96
CA ILE A 22 0.35 1.80 -19.49
C ILE A 22 0.00 2.90 -18.50
N GLN A 23 -1.21 2.92 -17.94
CA GLN A 23 -1.58 3.88 -16.89
C GLN A 23 -0.65 3.83 -15.68
N TRP A 24 -0.21 2.63 -15.29
CA TRP A 24 0.76 2.45 -14.21
C TRP A 24 2.15 2.98 -14.57
N ILE A 25 2.62 2.74 -15.80
CA ILE A 25 3.93 3.25 -16.30
C ILE A 25 3.92 4.77 -16.41
N GLU A 26 2.85 5.35 -16.93
CA GLU A 26 2.65 6.79 -17.06
C GLU A 26 2.44 7.47 -15.69
N GLY A 27 2.21 6.69 -14.63
CA GLY A 27 1.94 7.21 -13.30
C GLY A 27 0.59 7.92 -13.19
N ASN A 28 -0.37 7.61 -14.07
CA ASN A 28 -1.69 8.22 -14.09
C ASN A 28 -2.67 7.56 -13.09
N ASP A 29 -2.27 6.46 -12.45
CA ASP A 29 -3.02 5.84 -11.35
C ASP A 29 -2.64 6.45 -9.99
N ALA A 30 -3.65 6.74 -9.17
CA ALA A 30 -3.44 7.32 -7.85
C ALA A 30 -2.88 6.25 -6.90
N SER A 31 -1.63 6.43 -6.50
CA SER A 31 -0.95 5.50 -5.59
C SER A 31 -1.62 5.47 -4.21
N ARG A 32 -2.38 4.41 -3.93
CA ARG A 32 -3.08 4.22 -2.64
C ARG A 32 -2.10 4.09 -1.46
N TYR A 33 -0.94 3.48 -1.67
CA TYR A 33 0.12 3.40 -0.66
C TYR A 33 0.54 4.79 -0.14
N ARG A 34 0.57 5.83 -0.98
CA ARG A 34 0.94 7.18 -0.53
C ARG A 34 -0.10 7.74 0.43
N HIS A 35 -1.38 7.53 0.14
CA HIS A 35 -2.45 7.89 1.06
C HIS A 35 -2.33 7.10 2.36
N ALA A 36 -2.08 5.79 2.30
CA ALA A 36 -1.90 4.96 3.50
C ALA A 36 -0.74 5.44 4.38
N ILE A 37 0.42 5.79 3.79
CA ILE A 37 1.57 6.34 4.53
C ILE A 37 1.21 7.69 5.17
N GLN A 38 0.53 8.58 4.44
CA GLN A 38 0.14 9.88 5.00
C GLN A 38 -0.83 9.70 6.18
N GLN A 39 -1.81 8.79 6.06
CA GLN A 39 -2.74 8.49 7.13
C GLN A 39 -2.03 7.82 8.33
N SER A 40 -1.10 6.89 8.09
CA SER A 40 -0.35 6.25 9.18
C SER A 40 0.52 7.24 9.94
N ILE A 41 1.15 8.21 9.26
CA ILE A 41 1.89 9.30 9.92
C ILE A 41 0.96 10.11 10.83
N LEU A 42 -0.24 10.45 10.38
CA LEU A 42 -1.20 11.21 11.18
C LEU A 42 -1.67 10.41 12.40
N LEU A 43 -1.95 9.11 12.24
CA LEU A 43 -2.33 8.22 13.33
C LEU A 43 -1.20 8.05 14.35
N PHE A 44 0.04 7.93 13.88
CA PHE A 44 1.22 7.85 14.73
C PHE A 44 1.41 9.12 15.56
N LEU A 45 1.27 10.30 14.95
CA LEU A 45 1.35 11.59 15.64
C LEU A 45 0.20 11.75 16.66
N ALA A 46 -1.02 11.33 16.31
CA ALA A 46 -2.16 11.37 17.22
C ALA A 46 -1.97 10.43 18.43
N GLY A 47 -1.33 9.27 18.23
CA GLY A 47 -0.92 8.36 19.31
C GLY A 47 0.13 8.99 20.23
N CYS A 48 1.17 9.57 19.64
CA CYS A 48 2.23 10.27 20.39
C CYS A 48 1.69 11.47 21.20
N ALA A 49 0.68 12.17 20.68
CA ALA A 49 0.01 13.26 21.38
C ALA A 49 -0.96 12.78 22.48
N GLY A 50 -1.21 11.48 22.59
CA GLY A 50 -2.15 10.88 23.54
C GLY A 50 -3.62 11.13 23.21
N ILE A 51 -3.92 11.59 21.99
CA ILE A 51 -5.30 11.78 21.48
C ILE A 51 -5.92 10.41 21.18
N LEU A 52 -5.14 9.55 20.51
CA LEU A 52 -5.46 8.14 20.33
C LEU A 52 -4.62 7.34 21.33
N LYS A 53 -5.27 6.36 21.97
CA LYS A 53 -4.64 5.50 22.96
C LYS A 53 -5.09 4.07 22.70
N PRO A 54 -4.23 3.07 22.92
CA PRO A 54 -4.65 1.69 22.76
C PRO A 54 -5.73 1.35 23.80
N VAL A 55 -6.60 0.40 23.46
CA VAL A 55 -7.59 -0.13 24.41
C VAL A 55 -6.89 -1.12 25.34
N ARG A 56 -5.88 -1.85 24.84
CA ARG A 56 -5.03 -2.74 25.62
C ARG A 56 -3.71 -2.10 26.01
N THR A 57 -3.17 -2.45 27.18
CA THR A 57 -1.84 -1.98 27.54
C THR A 57 -0.81 -2.78 26.74
N GLU A 58 -0.43 -2.26 25.58
CA GLU A 58 0.56 -2.86 24.70
C GLU A 58 1.83 -2.01 24.66
N THR A 59 2.97 -2.68 24.53
CA THR A 59 4.27 -2.03 24.37
C THR A 59 4.61 -1.95 22.90
N TYR A 60 5.12 -0.80 22.45
CA TYR A 60 5.63 -0.61 21.09
C TYR A 60 7.16 -0.37 21.14
N PRO A 61 8.00 -1.43 21.10
CA PRO A 61 9.45 -1.30 21.27
C PRO A 61 10.17 -0.36 20.29
N PRO A 62 9.79 -0.27 18.99
CA PRO A 62 10.44 0.64 18.06
C PRO A 62 10.35 2.11 18.46
N TYR A 63 9.26 2.49 19.15
CA TYR A 63 9.07 3.85 19.66
C TYR A 63 8.14 3.86 20.90
N PRO A 64 8.69 3.68 22.11
CA PRO A 64 7.88 3.59 23.34
C PRO A 64 7.03 4.84 23.63
N GLY A 65 7.43 6.00 23.10
CA GLY A 65 6.67 7.25 23.20
C GLY A 65 5.30 7.22 22.52
N LEU A 66 5.04 6.25 21.64
CA LEU A 66 3.74 6.09 20.98
C LEU A 66 2.63 5.69 21.96
N VAL A 67 2.98 4.91 22.98
CA VAL A 67 2.05 4.30 23.96
C VAL A 67 2.26 4.83 25.38
N SER A 68 3.09 5.87 25.56
CA SER A 68 3.46 6.40 26.87
C SER A 68 2.28 6.99 27.66
N HIS A 69 1.18 7.33 26.99
CA HIS A 69 -0.02 7.90 27.60
C HIS A 69 -0.98 6.84 28.20
N GLY A 70 -0.58 5.57 28.19
CA GLY A 70 -1.33 4.45 28.76
C GLY A 70 -2.56 4.05 27.94
N ALA A 71 -3.33 3.10 28.48
CA ALA A 71 -4.57 2.64 27.86
C ALA A 71 -5.69 3.69 27.97
N GLY A 72 -6.46 3.84 26.90
CA GLY A 72 -7.61 4.75 26.81
C GLY A 72 -8.95 4.05 26.98
N SER A 73 -10.03 4.82 26.83
CA SER A 73 -11.39 4.28 26.78
C SER A 73 -11.63 3.48 25.49
N THR A 74 -12.48 2.46 25.57
CA THR A 74 -12.90 1.60 24.46
C THR A 74 -13.83 2.34 23.51
N THR A 75 -13.27 3.24 22.71
CA THR A 75 -13.97 3.92 21.62
C THR A 75 -13.68 3.22 20.29
N VAL A 76 -14.55 3.43 19.30
CA VAL A 76 -14.34 2.92 17.93
C VAL A 76 -13.01 3.42 17.35
N ALA A 77 -12.63 4.67 17.66
CA ALA A 77 -11.36 5.25 17.20
C ALA A 77 -10.14 4.57 17.86
N SER A 78 -10.21 4.29 19.16
CA SER A 78 -9.14 3.58 19.89
C SER A 78 -8.95 2.15 19.37
N GLN A 79 -10.06 1.45 19.09
CA GLN A 79 -10.03 0.09 18.52
C GLN A 79 -9.45 0.08 17.10
N ALA A 80 -9.86 1.02 16.25
CA ALA A 80 -9.34 1.13 14.88
C ALA A 80 -7.83 1.44 14.87
N TRP A 81 -7.37 2.27 15.80
CA TRP A 81 -5.94 2.58 15.97
C TRP A 81 -5.13 1.36 16.41
N GLU A 82 -5.64 0.58 17.37
CA GLU A 82 -5.00 -0.67 17.81
C GLU A 82 -4.87 -1.68 16.67
N VAL A 83 -5.91 -1.85 15.84
CA VAL A 83 -5.85 -2.73 14.66
C VAL A 83 -4.84 -2.22 13.62
N ALA A 84 -4.81 -0.91 13.37
CA ALA A 84 -3.92 -0.31 12.38
C ALA A 84 -2.42 -0.43 12.73
N GLU A 85 -2.07 -0.42 14.02
CA GLU A 85 -0.69 -0.61 14.47
C GLU A 85 -0.29 -2.10 14.54
N HIS A 86 -1.25 -3.00 14.73
CA HIS A 86 -1.01 -4.45 14.81
C HIS A 86 -0.97 -5.12 13.42
N GLU A 87 -1.75 -4.62 12.46
CA GLU A 87 -1.64 -4.97 11.03
C GLU A 87 -0.63 -4.03 10.34
N GLN A 88 0.63 -4.44 10.32
CA GLN A 88 1.72 -3.69 9.68
C GLN A 88 1.34 -3.17 8.27
N PRO A 89 1.80 -1.96 7.89
CA PRO A 89 1.58 -1.37 6.55
C PRO A 89 2.19 -2.17 5.38
N GLN A 90 2.89 -3.27 5.67
CA GLN A 90 3.44 -4.22 4.71
C GLN A 90 2.34 -4.82 3.81
N LEU A 91 1.13 -5.07 4.34
CA LEU A 91 0.04 -5.66 3.55
C LEU A 91 -0.51 -4.71 2.48
N CYS A 92 -0.54 -3.41 2.76
CA CYS A 92 -1.00 -2.38 1.83
C CYS A 92 -0.01 -2.20 0.67
N LEU A 93 1.29 -2.19 0.98
CA LEU A 93 2.37 -2.08 0.00
C LEU A 93 2.37 -3.25 -1.00
N ILE A 94 2.18 -4.49 -0.52
CA ILE A 94 2.23 -5.69 -1.37
C ILE A 94 1.00 -5.77 -2.29
N ARG A 95 -0.19 -5.40 -1.80
CA ARG A 95 -1.44 -5.42 -2.59
C ARG A 95 -1.45 -4.36 -3.70
N ASP A 96 -0.82 -3.21 -3.51
CA ASP A 96 -0.74 -2.17 -4.55
C ASP A 96 0.29 -2.49 -5.65
N THR A 97 1.29 -3.33 -5.36
CA THR A 97 2.28 -3.76 -6.37
C THR A 97 1.82 -4.88 -7.30
N GLN A 98 0.64 -5.48 -7.08
CA GLN A 98 0.10 -6.54 -7.95
C GLN A 98 -1.15 -6.08 -8.73
N PRO A 99 -0.99 -5.39 -9.87
CA PRO A 99 -2.11 -5.13 -10.78
C PRO A 99 -2.72 -6.42 -11.37
N GLY A 100 -2.00 -7.55 -11.28
CA GLY A 100 -2.38 -8.83 -11.90
C GLY A 100 -3.51 -9.60 -11.21
N GLU A 101 -3.80 -9.34 -9.93
CA GLU A 101 -4.79 -10.14 -9.18
C GLU A 101 -6.23 -9.76 -9.53
N ARG A 102 -6.48 -8.52 -9.97
CA ARG A 102 -7.80 -8.09 -10.46
C ARG A 102 -8.08 -8.49 -11.90
N ALA A 103 -7.05 -8.76 -12.70
CA ALA A 103 -7.21 -9.10 -14.12
C ALA A 103 -7.28 -10.61 -14.41
N MET A 104 -6.73 -11.46 -13.53
CA MET A 104 -6.69 -12.91 -13.76
C MET A 104 -7.99 -13.67 -13.43
N ALA A 105 -8.93 -13.06 -12.71
CA ALA A 105 -10.21 -13.70 -12.40
C ALA A 105 -11.19 -13.75 -13.60
N SER A 106 -10.80 -13.26 -14.78
CA SER A 106 -11.66 -13.32 -15.97
C SER A 106 -10.89 -13.63 -17.25
N ALA A 107 -11.38 -14.67 -17.92
CA ALA A 107 -11.10 -15.11 -19.28
C ALA A 107 -9.92 -16.09 -19.47
N SER A 108 -10.34 -17.35 -19.48
CA SER A 108 -9.78 -18.43 -20.29
C SER A 108 -9.73 -18.07 -21.79
N VAL A 109 -8.72 -18.64 -22.46
CA VAL A 109 -8.56 -18.89 -23.92
C VAL A 109 -8.60 -17.69 -24.89
N GLY A 110 -7.47 -17.52 -25.60
CA GLY A 110 -7.47 -17.24 -27.05
C GLY A 110 -6.93 -15.89 -27.53
N SER A 111 -5.94 -15.98 -28.44
CA SER A 111 -5.46 -14.96 -29.40
C SER A 111 -4.26 -14.08 -28.99
N PRO A 112 -3.28 -13.83 -29.89
CA PRO A 112 -2.13 -12.97 -29.61
C PRO A 112 -2.60 -11.50 -29.60
N GLY A 113 -2.62 -10.91 -28.40
CA GLY A 113 -2.95 -9.51 -28.19
C GLY A 113 -1.78 -8.56 -28.50
N PRO A 114 -2.03 -7.24 -28.47
CA PRO A 114 -1.06 -6.21 -28.84
C PRO A 114 0.22 -6.26 -28.00
N VAL A 115 1.31 -5.73 -28.56
CA VAL A 115 2.64 -5.66 -27.94
C VAL A 115 2.92 -4.21 -27.55
N VAL A 116 3.22 -3.97 -26.27
CA VAL A 116 3.68 -2.67 -25.77
C VAL A 116 5.20 -2.69 -25.61
N LYS A 117 5.88 -1.72 -26.22
CA LYS A 117 7.33 -1.52 -26.11
C LYS A 117 7.61 -0.33 -25.20
N ILE A 118 8.33 -0.56 -24.11
CA ILE A 118 8.81 0.48 -23.19
C ILE A 118 10.32 0.55 -23.38
N VAL A 119 10.82 1.72 -23.79
CA VAL A 119 12.23 1.99 -24.13
C VAL A 119 12.96 2.59 -22.95
#